data_AF-Q1I674-F1
#
_entry.id   AF-Q1I674-F1
#
_cell.length_a   1.000
_cell.length_b   1.000
_cell.length_c   1.000
_cell.angle_alpha   90.00
_cell.angle_beta   90.00
_cell.angle_gamma   90.00
#
_symmetry.space_group_name_H-M   'P 1'
#
loop_
_entity.id
_entity.type
_entity.pdbx_description
1 polymer ?
#
loop_
_entity_poly.entity_id
_entity_poly.type
_entity_poly.pdbx_seq_one_letter_code
_entity_poly.pdbx_strand_id
1 'polypeptide(L)' 'MTAEAQQARQDEAMRNSRRAEDVRLLQDTDWYVVRLLETGKAIPEQITRQRAEARERIDALA' A
#
# COMPACT_ATOMS: atom_id res chain seq x y z
N MET A 1 5.67 32.49 2.56
CA MET A 1 5.62 31.23 1.79
C MET A 1 4.62 31.43 0.67
N THR A 2 4.94 31.06 -0.56
CA THR A 2 4.03 31.22 -1.71
C THR A 2 2.91 30.17 -1.67
N ALA A 3 1.75 30.50 -2.22
CA ALA A 3 0.63 29.55 -2.32
C ALA A 3 1.03 28.26 -3.06
N GLU A 4 1.91 28.38 -4.06
CA GLU A 4 2.48 27.25 -4.81
C GLU A 4 3.34 26.33 -3.94
N ALA A 5 4.21 26.89 -3.09
CA ALA A 5 5.02 26.10 -2.17
C ALA A 5 4.17 25.40 -1.09
N GLN A 6 3.02 25.99 -0.72
CA GLN A 6 2.08 25.37 0.20
C GLN A 6 1.29 24.25 -0.47
N GLN A 7 0.86 24.45 -1.73
CA GLN A 7 0.17 23.43 -2.51
C GLN A 7 1.08 22.21 -2.76
N ALA A 8 2.32 22.42 -3.21
CA ALA A 8 3.26 21.33 -3.47
C ALA A 8 3.51 20.45 -2.24
N ARG A 9 3.61 21.07 -1.04
CA ARG A 9 3.75 20.35 0.23
C ARG A 9 2.51 19.55 0.59
N GLN A 10 1.32 20.08 0.32
CA GLN A 10 0.06 19.37 0.55
C GLN A 10 -0.06 18.16 -0.38
N ASP A 11 0.30 18.32 -1.64
CA ASP A 11 0.28 17.23 -2.63
C ASP A 11 1.28 16.12 -2.26
N GLU A 12 2.49 16.50 -1.84
CA GLU A 12 3.50 15.58 -1.36
C GLU A 12 3.06 14.84 -0.08
N ALA A 13 2.49 15.56 0.89
CA ALA A 13 1.96 14.97 2.11
C ALA A 13 0.82 13.99 1.82
N MET A 14 -0.07 14.33 0.88
CA MET A 14 -1.15 13.44 0.45
C MET A 14 -0.61 12.21 -0.27
N ARG A 15 0.39 12.36 -1.16
CA ARG A 15 1.07 11.24 -1.83
C ARG A 15 1.70 10.30 -0.80
N ASN A 16 2.40 10.86 0.18
CA ASN A 16 3.05 10.09 1.25
C ASN A 16 2.03 9.38 2.15
N SER A 17 0.90 10.02 2.48
CA SER A 17 -0.17 9.41 3.25
C SER A 17 -0.77 8.20 2.54
N ARG A 18 -1.12 8.35 1.25
CA ARG A 18 -1.66 7.24 0.43
C ARG A 18 -0.69 6.07 0.35
N ARG A 19 0.59 6.37 0.11
CA ARG A 19 1.65 5.34 0.09
C ARG A 19 1.75 4.62 1.44
N ALA A 20 1.66 5.35 2.56
CA ALA A 20 1.74 4.76 3.89
C ALA A 20 0.55 3.84 4.21
N GLU A 21 -0.65 4.20 3.76
CA GLU A 21 -1.86 3.37 3.89
C GLU A 21 -1.73 2.05 3.13
N ASP A 22 -1.24 2.09 1.88
CA ASP A 22 -1.01 0.90 1.08
C ASP A 22 0.08 -0.01 1.66
N VAL A 23 1.17 0.57 2.18
CA VAL A 23 2.22 -0.18 2.88
C VAL A 23 1.67 -0.84 4.14
N ARG A 24 0.85 -0.14 4.92
CA ARG A 24 0.21 -0.71 6.12
C ARG A 24 -0.70 -1.88 5.75
N LEU A 25 -1.51 -1.78 4.69
CA LEU A 25 -2.33 -2.89 4.21
C LEU A 25 -1.49 -4.13 3.88
N LEU A 26 -0.34 -3.94 3.21
CA LEU A 26 0.57 -5.04 2.91
C LEU A 26 1.12 -5.68 4.18
N GLN A 27 1.55 -4.88 5.16
CA GLN A 27 2.05 -5.37 6.45
C GLN A 27 0.96 -6.13 7.24
N ASP A 28 -0.24 -5.57 7.34
CA ASP A 28 -1.36 -6.17 8.07
C ASP A 28 -1.84 -7.50 7.45
N THR A 29 -1.52 -7.73 6.17
CA THR A 29 -1.90 -8.94 5.43
C THR A 29 -0.72 -9.88 5.13
N ASP A 30 0.50 -9.58 5.57
CA ASP A 30 1.68 -10.41 5.30
C ASP A 30 1.62 -11.79 5.98
N TRP A 31 0.90 -11.90 7.10
CA TRP A 31 0.69 -13.18 7.77
C TRP A 31 0.02 -14.22 6.87
N TYR A 32 -0.79 -13.81 5.89
CA TYR A 32 -1.36 -14.73 4.90
C TYR A 32 -0.30 -15.33 3.98
N VAL A 33 0.72 -14.55 3.62
CA VAL A 33 1.85 -15.04 2.83
C VAL A 33 2.66 -16.04 3.63
N VAL A 34 2.97 -15.72 4.89
CA VAL A 34 3.67 -16.64 5.80
C VAL A 34 2.87 -17.93 5.97
N ARG A 35 1.57 -17.85 6.24
CA ARG A 35 0.68 -19.02 6.34
C ARG A 35 0.69 -19.87 5.06
N LEU A 36 0.69 -19.25 3.87
CA LEU A 36 0.80 -19.99 2.62
C LEU A 36 2.13 -20.74 2.53
N LEU A 37 3.24 -20.09 2.85
CA LEU A 37 4.58 -20.69 2.81
C LEU A 37 4.73 -21.84 3.80
N GLU A 38 4.20 -21.67 5.02
CA GLU A 38 4.35 -22.67 6.09
C GLU A 38 3.36 -23.83 5.98
N THR A 39 2.14 -23.57 5.53
CA THR A 39 1.03 -24.55 5.59
C THR A 39 0.52 -25.01 4.24
N GLY A 40 0.92 -24.34 3.15
CA GLY A 40 0.37 -24.55 1.81
C GLY A 40 -1.07 -24.06 1.63
N LYS A 41 -1.71 -23.50 2.67
CA LYS A 41 -3.08 -23.01 2.57
C LYS A 41 -3.13 -21.72 1.77
N ALA A 42 -3.90 -21.73 0.68
CA ALA A 42 -4.09 -20.58 -0.18
C ALA A 42 -4.48 -19.30 0.59
N ILE A 43 -3.96 -18.17 0.11
CA ILE A 43 -4.38 -16.83 0.52
C ILE A 43 -5.81 -16.60 0.01
N PRO A 44 -6.74 -16.05 0.82
CA PRO A 44 -8.06 -15.69 0.34
C PRO A 44 -7.98 -14.77 -0.87
N GLU A 45 -8.79 -15.03 -1.89
CA GLU A 45 -8.75 -14.29 -3.16
C GLU A 45 -8.88 -12.77 -3.00
N GLN A 46 -9.76 -12.33 -2.08
CA GLN A 46 -9.91 -10.92 -1.74
C GLN A 46 -8.61 -10.29 -1.23
N ILE A 47 -7.85 -11.00 -0.40
CA ILE A 47 -6.58 -10.52 0.14
C ILE A 47 -5.52 -10.50 -0.96
N THR A 48 -5.48 -11.53 -1.82
CA THR A 48 -4.61 -11.55 -3.01
C THR A 48 -4.84 -10.33 -3.89
N ARG A 49 -6.11 -10.03 -4.21
CA ARG A 49 -6.49 -8.87 -5.01
C ARG A 49 -6.10 -7.56 -4.33
N GLN A 50 -6.46 -7.37 -3.07
CA GLN A 50 -6.12 -6.16 -2.30
C GLN A 50 -4.61 -5.91 -2.26
N ARG A 51 -3.82 -6.97 -2.08
CA ARG A 51 -2.36 -6.90 -2.06
C ARG A 51 -1.74 -6.62 -3.44
N ALA A 52 -2.39 -7.04 -4.53
CA ALA A 52 -1.96 -6.69 -5.88
C ALA A 52 -2.24 -5.21 -6.16
N GLU A 53 -3.48 -4.76 -5.92
CA GLU A 53 -3.90 -3.37 -6.11
C GLU A 53 -3.06 -2.38 -5.28
N ALA A 54 -2.71 -2.73 -4.03
CA ALA A 54 -1.86 -1.87 -3.20
C ALA A 54 -0.44 -1.74 -3.74
N ARG A 55 0.13 -2.80 -4.33
CA ARG A 55 1.43 -2.73 -5.00
C ARG A 55 1.37 -1.84 -6.23
N GLU A 56 0.35 -2.01 -7.06
CA GLU A 56 0.12 -1.16 -8.23
C GLU A 56 -0.02 0.32 -7.86
N ARG A 57 -0.75 0.63 -6.77
CA ARG A 57 -0.86 2.00 -6.27
C ARG A 57 0.48 2.54 -5.75
N ILE A 58 1.26 1.74 -5.01
CA ILE A 58 2.59 2.15 -4.55
C ILE A 58 3.52 2.44 -5.73
N ASP A 59 3.51 1.58 -6.75
CA ASP A 59 4.34 1.73 -7.95
C ASP A 59 3.92 2.96 -8.77
N ALA A 60 2.62 3.25 -8.86
CA ALA A 60 2.10 4.48 -9.47
C ALA A 60 2.43 5.75 -8.66
N LEU A 61 2.74 5.60 -7.37
CA LEU A 61 3.20 6.67 -6.49
C LEU A 61 4.74 6.75 -6.40
N ALA A 62 5.50 5.98 -7.17
CA ALA A 62 6.97 6.09 -7.28
C ALA A 62 7.35 7.07 -8.40
#